data_AF-A0A318HZ57-F1
#
_entry.id   AF-A0A318HZ57-F1
#
_cell.length_a   1.000
_cell.length_b   1.000
_cell.length_c   1.000
_cell.angle_alpha   90.00
_cell.angle_beta   90.00
_cell.angle_gamma   90.00
#
_symmetry.space_group_name_H-M   'P 1'
#
loop_
_entity.id
_entity.type
_entity.pdbx_description
1 polymer ?
#
loop_
_entity_poly.entity_id
_entity_poly.type
_entity_poly.pdbx_seq_one_letter_code
_entity_poly.pdbx_strand_id
1 'polypeptide(L)'
;MKKTLIALLAIVALGFASCSEDNPSSESIFAKKAVHRDNFDKWLLNSYTYPYNIDVKYKMEDIYSDMKYHLVPADSAKAAKLSIIAKYLWFDAYAECVGPNFVKANVPRIIHLIGSPAFNSGQGTMVLGTAEGGLVITLYMVNNLTDKMLTDYATVNDYYFHTMHHEFTHILNQKIPYDENFQHISEGNYVSGDWYQKRTSAANKKGFVTPYAMSEPLEDFAEMLSVYVTTSPSGWQKIMDTAGTTGAPFIQAKLDMVRAYMKNSWKLDIDELRSIVLRRASEINHLDLNQLK
;
A
#
# COMPACT_ATOMS: atom_id res chain seq x y z
N MET A 1 -55.45 -35.03 51.34
CA MET A 1 -55.16 -35.34 49.91
C MET A 1 -55.92 -34.48 48.90
N LYS A 2 -57.04 -33.82 49.22
CA LYS A 2 -57.77 -32.94 48.28
C LYS A 2 -57.26 -31.48 48.21
N LYS A 3 -56.62 -30.95 49.25
CA LYS A 3 -56.14 -29.54 49.27
C LYS A 3 -54.75 -29.35 48.62
N THR A 4 -53.91 -30.39 48.62
CA THR A 4 -52.59 -30.39 47.97
C THR A 4 -52.65 -30.59 46.45
N LEU A 5 -53.69 -31.25 45.92
CA LEU A 5 -53.88 -31.38 44.47
C LEU A 5 -54.33 -30.07 43.80
N ILE A 6 -55.09 -29.23 44.51
CA ILE A 6 -55.60 -27.96 43.97
C ILE A 6 -54.47 -26.92 43.86
N ALA A 7 -53.50 -26.93 44.78
CA ALA A 7 -52.34 -26.05 44.72
C ALA A 7 -51.37 -26.42 43.56
N LEU A 8 -51.29 -27.71 43.19
CA LEU A 8 -50.45 -28.16 42.07
C LEU A 8 -51.07 -27.83 40.70
N LEU A 9 -52.40 -27.86 40.58
CA LEU A 9 -53.09 -27.49 39.33
C LEU A 9 -53.05 -25.98 39.04
N ALA A 10 -52.99 -25.13 40.06
CA ALA A 10 -52.87 -23.68 39.89
C ALA A 10 -51.49 -23.24 39.38
N ILE A 11 -50.43 -24.01 39.66
CA ILE A 11 -49.05 -23.72 39.21
C ILE A 11 -48.84 -24.15 37.75
N VAL A 12 -49.52 -25.20 37.29
CA VAL A 12 -49.44 -25.67 35.88
C VAL A 12 -50.22 -24.75 34.93
N ALA A 13 -51.26 -24.06 35.40
CA ALA A 13 -52.03 -23.12 34.59
C ALA A 13 -51.29 -21.80 34.28
N LEU A 14 -50.21 -21.47 35.00
CA LEU A 14 -49.40 -20.26 34.79
C LEU A 14 -48.26 -20.45 33.77
N GLY A 15 -48.06 -21.67 33.25
CA GLY A 15 -46.96 -22.00 32.34
C GLY A 15 -47.20 -21.73 30.84
N PHE A 16 -48.40 -21.29 30.45
CA PHE A 16 -48.78 -21.18 29.02
C PHE A 16 -48.87 -19.74 28.49
N ALA A 17 -48.38 -18.74 29.23
CA ALA A 17 -48.43 -17.32 28.84
C ALA A 17 -47.03 -16.69 28.65
N SER A 18 -46.05 -17.46 28.15
CA SER A 18 -44.74 -16.90 27.77
C SER A 18 -44.20 -17.55 26.51
N CYS A 19 -44.94 -17.38 25.42
CA CYS A 19 -44.35 -17.25 24.09
C CYS A 19 -44.95 -15.98 23.50
N SER A 20 -44.36 -14.82 23.81
CA SER A 20 -44.39 -13.75 22.82
C SER A 20 -43.61 -14.30 21.64
N GLU A 21 -44.21 -14.33 20.46
CA GLU A 21 -43.44 -14.51 19.24
C GLU A 21 -42.46 -13.34 19.17
N ASP A 22 -41.20 -13.58 19.56
CA ASP A 22 -40.06 -12.74 19.19
C ASP A 22 -39.82 -12.92 17.70
N ASN A 23 -40.80 -12.49 16.90
CA ASN A 23 -40.56 -12.24 15.50
C ASN A 23 -39.47 -11.17 15.46
N PRO A 24 -38.30 -11.43 14.84
CA PRO A 24 -37.29 -10.39 14.68
C PRO A 24 -37.96 -9.19 14.04
N SER A 25 -37.75 -8.00 14.60
CA SER A 25 -38.34 -6.77 14.07
C SER A 25 -38.07 -6.72 12.57
N SER A 26 -39.11 -6.50 11.77
CA SER A 26 -38.96 -6.30 10.31
C SER A 26 -38.06 -5.09 9.98
N GLU A 27 -37.77 -4.26 10.97
CA GLU A 27 -36.75 -3.24 10.92
C GLU A 27 -35.36 -3.85 11.17
N SER A 28 -34.58 -3.88 10.10
CA SER A 28 -33.15 -4.19 10.14
C SER A 28 -32.43 -3.26 11.12
N ILE A 29 -31.72 -3.82 12.10
CA ILE A 29 -30.80 -3.08 13.00
C ILE A 29 -29.64 -2.43 12.23
N PHE A 30 -29.38 -2.86 10.99
CA PHE A 30 -28.58 -2.09 10.05
C PHE A 30 -29.46 -0.95 9.54
N ALA A 31 -29.48 0.16 10.28
CA ALA A 31 -30.01 1.41 9.77
C ALA A 31 -29.29 1.70 8.45
N LYS A 32 -30.04 1.76 7.34
CA LYS A 32 -29.54 2.28 6.06
C LYS A 32 -29.31 3.78 6.23
N LYS A 33 -28.27 4.16 6.96
CA LYS A 33 -27.82 5.55 7.01
C LYS A 33 -27.47 5.92 5.58
N ALA A 34 -28.23 6.83 5.00
CA ALA A 34 -27.96 7.32 3.66
C ALA A 34 -26.52 7.85 3.64
N VAL A 35 -25.65 7.20 2.86
CA VAL A 35 -24.27 7.65 2.69
C VAL A 35 -24.31 8.84 1.74
N HIS A 36 -24.22 10.04 2.30
CA HIS A 36 -24.06 11.25 1.49
C HIS A 36 -22.66 11.24 0.88
N ARG A 37 -22.60 11.21 -0.45
CA ARG A 37 -21.34 11.19 -1.21
C ARG A 37 -21.14 12.52 -1.92
N ASP A 38 -20.02 13.17 -1.63
CA ASP A 38 -19.57 14.36 -2.34
C ASP A 38 -18.98 13.99 -3.73
N ASN A 39 -18.49 14.99 -4.46
CA ASN A 39 -17.92 14.77 -5.79
C ASN A 39 -16.64 13.93 -5.75
N PHE A 40 -15.83 14.08 -4.69
CA PHE A 40 -14.61 13.32 -4.54
C PHE A 40 -14.90 11.86 -4.19
N ASP A 41 -15.85 11.59 -3.30
CA ASP A 41 -16.33 10.23 -3.00
C ASP A 41 -16.80 9.51 -4.27
N LYS A 42 -17.57 10.18 -5.13
CA LYS A 42 -18.05 9.61 -6.40
C LYS A 42 -16.91 9.35 -7.38
N TRP A 43 -15.95 10.27 -7.44
CA TRP A 43 -14.77 10.10 -8.28
C TRP A 43 -13.92 8.91 -7.82
N LEU A 44 -13.70 8.73 -6.51
CA LEU A 44 -13.02 7.57 -5.97
C LEU A 44 -13.73 6.26 -6.34
N LEU A 45 -15.06 6.21 -6.25
CA LEU A 45 -15.82 5.03 -6.67
C LEU A 45 -15.56 4.67 -8.13
N ASN A 46 -15.62 5.64 -9.04
CA ASN A 46 -15.44 5.42 -10.47
C ASN A 46 -13.99 5.11 -10.85
N SER A 47 -13.02 5.73 -10.18
CA SER A 47 -11.60 5.66 -10.53
C SER A 47 -10.85 4.51 -9.86
N TYR A 48 -11.33 4.05 -8.69
CA TYR A 48 -10.68 3.04 -7.85
C TYR A 48 -11.59 1.86 -7.54
N THR A 49 -12.77 2.11 -6.98
CA THR A 49 -13.61 1.02 -6.44
C THR A 49 -14.18 0.13 -7.54
N TYR A 50 -14.84 0.70 -8.55
CA TYR A 50 -15.45 -0.09 -9.62
C TYR A 50 -14.42 -0.79 -10.52
N PRO A 51 -13.30 -0.15 -10.92
CA PRO A 51 -12.32 -0.81 -11.78
C PRO A 51 -11.49 -1.85 -11.02
N TYR A 52 -11.09 -1.55 -9.78
CA TYR A 52 -10.01 -2.28 -9.09
C TYR A 52 -10.39 -2.89 -7.74
N ASN A 53 -11.62 -2.68 -7.25
CA ASN A 53 -12.06 -3.13 -5.92
C ASN A 53 -11.18 -2.59 -4.79
N ILE A 54 -10.97 -1.27 -4.80
CA ILE A 54 -10.19 -0.53 -3.80
C ILE A 54 -11.07 0.48 -3.10
N ASP A 55 -10.95 0.54 -1.78
CA ASP A 55 -11.55 1.55 -0.93
C ASP A 55 -10.49 2.58 -0.54
N VAL A 56 -10.61 3.81 -1.06
CA VAL A 56 -9.71 4.91 -0.71
C VAL A 56 -10.33 5.68 0.45
N LYS A 57 -9.72 5.55 1.62
CA LYS A 57 -10.12 6.17 2.87
C LYS A 57 -9.35 7.46 3.08
N TYR A 58 -10.02 8.61 3.04
CA TYR A 58 -9.42 9.91 3.39
C TYR A 58 -10.13 10.61 4.55
N LYS A 59 -11.38 10.20 4.81
CA LYS A 59 -12.12 10.54 6.03
C LYS A 59 -11.61 9.61 7.13
N MET A 60 -11.26 10.16 8.28
CA MET A 60 -10.68 9.41 9.38
C MET A 60 -11.69 8.39 9.92
N GLU A 61 -11.29 7.11 9.93
CA GLU A 61 -12.04 6.01 10.51
C GLU A 61 -11.12 5.30 11.51
N ASP A 62 -11.54 5.21 12.79
CA ASP A 62 -10.70 4.69 13.88
C ASP A 62 -10.13 3.28 13.61
N ILE A 63 -10.83 2.48 12.80
CA ILE A 63 -10.45 1.10 12.48
C ILE A 63 -9.18 0.95 11.64
N TYR A 64 -8.76 2.02 10.95
CA TYR A 64 -7.55 2.01 10.10
C TYR A 64 -6.44 2.92 10.64
N SER A 65 -6.64 3.51 11.81
CA SER A 65 -5.69 4.40 12.46
C SER A 65 -4.92 3.65 13.54
N ASP A 66 -3.58 3.64 13.45
CA ASP A 66 -2.77 3.18 14.58
C ASP A 66 -2.91 4.19 15.72
N MET A 67 -3.63 3.77 16.76
CA MET A 67 -3.93 4.59 17.95
C MET A 67 -2.67 5.01 18.73
N LYS A 68 -1.49 4.48 18.39
CA LYS A 68 -0.20 4.95 18.92
C LYS A 68 0.19 6.33 18.41
N TYR A 69 -0.38 6.79 17.29
CA TYR A 69 -0.02 8.06 16.67
C TYR A 69 -1.08 9.15 16.90
N HIS A 70 -0.64 10.40 17.02
CA HIS A 70 -1.51 11.57 17.01
C HIS A 70 -1.88 11.93 15.56
N LEU A 71 -2.87 11.22 15.03
CA LEU A 71 -3.27 11.33 13.63
C LEU A 71 -4.31 12.44 13.43
N VAL A 72 -4.22 13.13 12.29
CA VAL A 72 -5.24 14.10 11.85
C VAL A 72 -5.84 13.68 10.51
N PRO A 73 -7.13 13.99 10.24
CA PRO A 73 -7.75 13.71 8.96
C PRO A 73 -7.00 14.37 7.79
N ALA A 74 -6.99 13.70 6.64
CA ALA A 74 -6.45 14.28 5.42
C ALA A 74 -7.37 15.40 4.90
N ASP A 75 -6.77 16.49 4.43
CA ASP A 75 -7.44 17.55 3.70
C ASP A 75 -8.00 16.97 2.40
N SER A 76 -9.31 17.12 2.18
CA SER A 76 -10.00 16.47 1.06
C SER A 76 -9.48 16.94 -0.30
N ALA A 77 -9.06 18.21 -0.44
CA ALA A 77 -8.56 18.72 -1.71
C ALA A 77 -7.16 18.12 -2.00
N LYS A 78 -6.29 18.06 -1.00
CA LYS A 78 -4.96 17.43 -1.13
C LYS A 78 -5.05 15.92 -1.34
N ALA A 79 -5.98 15.26 -0.65
CA ALA A 79 -6.29 13.85 -0.85
C ALA A 79 -6.74 13.57 -2.29
N ALA A 80 -7.57 14.44 -2.86
CA ALA A 80 -7.98 14.35 -4.26
C ALA A 80 -6.79 14.47 -5.22
N LYS A 81 -5.93 15.48 -5.03
CA LYS A 81 -4.72 15.67 -5.85
C LYS A 81 -3.79 14.46 -5.78
N LEU A 82 -3.52 13.96 -4.58
CA LEU A 82 -2.68 12.78 -4.39
C LEU A 82 -3.31 11.54 -5.02
N SER A 83 -4.64 11.37 -4.94
CA SER A 83 -5.33 10.25 -5.58
C SER A 83 -5.26 10.33 -7.12
N ILE A 84 -5.38 11.51 -7.73
CA ILE A 84 -5.19 11.68 -9.17
C ILE A 84 -3.79 11.21 -9.59
N ILE A 85 -2.76 11.65 -8.86
CA ILE A 85 -1.37 11.29 -9.16
C ILE A 85 -1.13 9.79 -8.91
N ALA A 86 -1.66 9.25 -7.80
CA ALA A 86 -1.53 7.84 -7.47
C ALA A 86 -2.14 6.93 -8.53
N LYS A 87 -3.34 7.28 -9.02
CA LYS A 87 -3.95 6.58 -10.15
C LYS A 87 -3.07 6.65 -11.38
N TYR A 88 -2.57 7.83 -11.72
CA TYR A 88 -1.86 8.06 -12.97
C TYR A 88 -0.45 7.45 -13.01
N LEU A 89 0.33 7.60 -11.94
CA LEU A 89 1.72 7.12 -11.88
C LEU A 89 1.84 5.64 -11.51
N TRP A 90 0.86 5.08 -10.80
CA TRP A 90 0.93 3.71 -10.33
C TRP A 90 -0.11 2.80 -11.00
N PHE A 91 -1.40 2.98 -10.72
CA PHE A 91 -2.45 2.08 -11.23
C PHE A 91 -2.46 1.99 -12.75
N ASP A 92 -2.48 3.14 -13.41
CA ASP A 92 -2.56 3.20 -14.86
C ASP A 92 -1.25 2.77 -15.52
N ALA A 93 -0.10 2.91 -14.83
CA ALA A 93 1.19 2.42 -15.31
C ALA A 93 1.24 0.88 -15.36
N TYR A 94 0.81 0.21 -14.28
CA TYR A 94 0.71 -1.25 -14.27
C TYR A 94 -0.39 -1.75 -15.21
N ALA A 95 -1.53 -1.05 -15.31
CA ALA A 95 -2.60 -1.43 -16.22
C ALA A 95 -2.17 -1.32 -17.69
N GLU A 96 -1.35 -0.31 -18.03
CA GLU A 96 -0.75 -0.17 -19.37
C GLU A 96 0.25 -1.29 -19.67
N CYS A 97 1.10 -1.63 -18.71
CA CYS A 97 2.17 -2.63 -18.89
C CYS A 97 1.64 -4.07 -19.01
N VAL A 98 0.75 -4.49 -18.12
CA VAL A 98 0.34 -5.91 -18.00
C VAL A 98 -1.18 -6.12 -17.97
N GLY A 99 -1.95 -5.04 -18.07
CA GLY A 99 -3.40 -5.07 -18.18
C GLY A 99 -4.14 -4.83 -16.85
N PRO A 100 -5.38 -4.30 -16.90
CA PRO A 100 -6.13 -3.90 -15.71
C PRO A 100 -6.56 -5.08 -14.83
N ASN A 101 -6.66 -6.29 -15.38
CA ASN A 101 -6.99 -7.49 -14.62
C ASN A 101 -5.88 -7.86 -13.62
N PHE A 102 -4.61 -7.69 -14.01
CA PHE A 102 -3.48 -7.88 -13.11
C PHE A 102 -3.55 -6.90 -11.94
N VAL A 103 -3.78 -5.62 -12.24
CA VAL A 103 -3.93 -4.57 -11.23
C VAL A 103 -5.05 -4.93 -10.27
N LYS A 104 -6.26 -5.17 -10.79
CA LYS A 104 -7.45 -5.54 -10.00
C LYS A 104 -7.21 -6.74 -9.08
N ALA A 105 -6.52 -7.77 -9.57
CA ALA A 105 -6.25 -8.99 -8.81
C ALA A 105 -5.23 -8.77 -7.68
N ASN A 106 -4.27 -7.85 -7.87
CA ASN A 106 -3.08 -7.80 -7.04
C ASN A 106 -2.91 -6.60 -6.13
N VAL A 107 -3.50 -5.45 -6.45
CA VAL A 107 -3.38 -4.25 -5.62
C VAL A 107 -4.03 -4.42 -4.23
N PRO A 108 -3.59 -3.63 -3.23
CA PRO A 108 -4.23 -3.58 -1.91
C PRO A 108 -5.71 -3.23 -2.04
N ARG A 109 -6.50 -3.65 -1.04
CA ARG A 109 -7.94 -3.39 -1.00
C ARG A 109 -8.28 -2.04 -0.37
N ILE A 110 -7.38 -1.48 0.43
CA ILE A 110 -7.58 -0.21 1.10
C ILE A 110 -6.36 0.69 0.87
N ILE A 111 -6.61 1.94 0.50
CA ILE A 111 -5.61 3.01 0.58
C ILE A 111 -6.09 3.99 1.62
N HIS A 112 -5.33 4.17 2.70
CA HIS A 112 -5.66 5.10 3.77
C HIS A 112 -4.80 6.36 3.64
N LEU A 113 -5.42 7.52 3.57
CA LEU A 113 -4.77 8.82 3.44
C LEU A 113 -4.88 9.56 4.78
N ILE A 114 -3.73 9.88 5.37
CA ILE A 114 -3.65 10.54 6.69
C ILE A 114 -2.94 11.89 6.56
N GLY A 115 -3.50 12.91 7.21
CA GLY A 115 -3.02 14.27 7.09
C GLY A 115 -1.66 14.53 7.76
N SER A 116 -1.41 13.87 8.88
CA SER A 116 -0.20 14.02 9.71
C SER A 116 0.89 13.00 9.35
N PRO A 117 2.14 13.22 9.77
CA PRO A 117 3.14 12.14 9.80
C PRO A 117 2.75 11.07 10.83
N ALA A 118 3.23 9.85 10.61
CA ALA A 118 3.41 8.86 11.66
C ALA A 118 4.90 8.67 11.91
N PHE A 119 5.28 8.44 13.18
CA PHE A 119 6.67 8.27 13.57
C PHE A 119 6.80 6.98 14.37
N ASN A 120 7.59 6.02 13.90
CA ASN A 120 7.83 4.79 14.66
C ASN A 120 8.38 5.14 16.05
N SER A 121 7.66 4.70 17.10
CA SER A 121 8.09 4.85 18.49
C SER A 121 9.39 4.08 18.70
N GLY A 122 10.51 4.80 18.81
CA GLY A 122 11.84 4.27 19.11
C GLY A 122 12.92 4.49 18.04
N GLN A 123 12.54 4.68 16.76
CA GLN A 123 13.51 4.79 15.65
C GLN A 123 13.54 6.19 14.99
N GLY A 124 12.54 7.05 15.26
CA GLY A 124 12.48 8.39 14.67
C GLY A 124 12.28 8.40 13.14
N THR A 125 12.02 7.25 12.53
CA THR A 125 11.73 7.10 11.11
C THR A 125 10.28 7.45 10.85
N MET A 126 10.05 8.30 9.85
CA MET A 126 8.71 8.62 9.36
C MET A 126 8.12 7.37 8.69
N VAL A 127 6.92 6.98 9.11
CA VAL A 127 6.15 5.96 8.42
C VAL A 127 5.43 6.65 7.29
N LEU A 128 5.81 6.31 6.07
CA LEU A 128 5.24 6.89 4.84
C LEU A 128 4.20 5.96 4.19
N GLY A 129 4.24 4.68 4.58
CA GLY A 129 3.43 3.55 4.11
C GLY A 129 3.48 2.43 5.14
N THR A 130 2.38 1.70 5.33
CA THR A 130 2.37 0.39 6.01
C THR A 130 1.46 -0.55 5.25
N ALA A 131 1.88 -1.80 5.04
CA ALA A 131 1.01 -2.87 4.57
C ALA A 131 0.63 -3.84 5.68
N GLU A 132 -0.61 -3.77 6.15
CA GLU A 132 -1.15 -4.78 7.07
C GLU A 132 -1.71 -5.96 6.26
N GLY A 133 -1.00 -7.09 6.27
CA GLY A 133 -1.41 -8.32 5.58
C GLY A 133 -1.57 -8.17 4.06
N GLY A 134 -0.87 -7.21 3.45
CA GLY A 134 -0.99 -6.91 2.01
C GLY A 134 -2.33 -6.29 1.59
N LEU A 135 -3.18 -5.93 2.56
CA LEU A 135 -4.56 -5.48 2.33
C LEU A 135 -4.70 -3.95 2.31
N VAL A 136 -3.90 -3.24 3.11
CA VAL A 136 -4.00 -1.80 3.34
C VAL A 136 -2.69 -1.13 2.94
N ILE A 137 -2.70 0.05 2.32
CA ILE A 137 -1.53 0.94 2.23
C ILE A 137 -1.90 2.29 2.84
N THR A 138 -1.13 2.75 3.82
CA THR A 138 -1.40 4.03 4.50
C THR A 138 -0.42 5.13 4.09
N LEU A 139 -0.86 6.14 3.34
CA LEU A 139 -0.06 7.29 2.93
C LEU A 139 -0.24 8.46 3.91
N TYR A 140 0.86 8.87 4.57
CA TYR A 140 0.86 9.94 5.57
C TYR A 140 1.21 11.31 4.97
N MET A 141 1.25 12.36 5.81
CA MET A 141 1.71 13.71 5.44
C MET A 141 0.87 14.42 4.36
N VAL A 142 -0.37 13.99 4.12
CA VAL A 142 -1.21 14.55 3.04
C VAL A 142 -1.44 16.05 3.25
N ASN A 143 -1.53 16.52 4.49
CA ASN A 143 -1.78 17.94 4.78
C ASN A 143 -0.55 18.82 4.55
N ASN A 144 0.64 18.23 4.46
CA ASN A 144 1.87 18.95 4.17
C ASN A 144 2.12 19.13 2.67
N LEU A 145 1.34 18.47 1.81
CA LEU A 145 1.50 18.56 0.37
C LEU A 145 1.22 19.99 -0.13
N THR A 146 2.12 20.48 -0.97
CA THR A 146 2.00 21.74 -1.71
C THR A 146 1.92 21.43 -3.19
N ASP A 147 1.35 22.35 -3.99
CA ASP A 147 1.27 22.15 -5.44
C ASP A 147 2.64 21.89 -6.06
N LYS A 148 3.68 22.60 -5.60
CA LYS A 148 5.06 22.37 -6.03
C LYS A 148 5.54 20.95 -5.75
N MET A 149 5.25 20.41 -4.56
CA MET A 149 5.63 19.04 -4.20
C MET A 149 4.90 18.02 -5.08
N LEU A 150 3.59 18.22 -5.30
CA LEU A 150 2.75 17.33 -6.10
C LEU A 150 3.17 17.26 -7.58
N THR A 151 3.83 18.30 -8.08
CA THR A 151 4.36 18.37 -9.45
C THR A 151 5.84 17.99 -9.56
N ASP A 152 6.53 17.78 -8.43
CA ASP A 152 7.92 17.33 -8.44
C ASP A 152 8.00 15.82 -8.27
N TYR A 153 8.30 15.11 -9.36
CA TYR A 153 8.38 13.64 -9.36
C TYR A 153 9.33 13.11 -8.29
N ALA A 154 10.50 13.73 -8.11
CA ALA A 154 11.47 13.28 -7.11
C ALA A 154 10.86 13.32 -5.70
N THR A 155 10.17 14.41 -5.37
CA THR A 155 9.45 14.54 -4.10
C THR A 155 8.35 13.50 -3.95
N VAL A 156 7.39 13.40 -4.89
CA VAL A 156 6.28 12.43 -4.71
C VAL A 156 6.76 10.98 -4.72
N ASN A 157 7.86 10.68 -5.41
CA ASN A 157 8.46 9.36 -5.38
C ASN A 157 9.04 9.02 -4.01
N ASP A 158 9.80 9.95 -3.42
CA ASP A 158 10.41 9.80 -2.09
C ASP A 158 9.36 9.65 -0.99
N TYR A 159 8.28 10.43 -1.07
CA TYR A 159 7.20 10.37 -0.07
C TYR A 159 6.28 9.16 -0.23
N TYR A 160 6.00 8.71 -1.47
CA TYR A 160 4.89 7.78 -1.72
C TYR A 160 5.23 6.65 -2.68
N PHE A 161 5.63 6.95 -3.92
CA PHE A 161 5.64 5.94 -4.98
C PHE A 161 6.69 4.85 -4.78
N HIS A 162 7.86 5.19 -4.25
CA HIS A 162 8.86 4.19 -3.87
C HIS A 162 8.26 3.16 -2.91
N THR A 163 7.61 3.62 -1.84
CA THR A 163 6.94 2.75 -0.86
C THR A 163 5.79 1.96 -1.50
N MET A 164 4.98 2.57 -2.36
CA MET A 164 3.86 1.88 -3.02
C MET A 164 4.34 0.74 -3.93
N HIS A 165 5.41 0.95 -4.71
CA HIS A 165 6.01 -0.11 -5.53
C HIS A 165 6.66 -1.20 -4.68
N HIS A 166 7.30 -0.81 -3.57
CA HIS A 166 7.92 -1.73 -2.62
C HIS A 166 6.88 -2.66 -1.99
N GLU A 167 5.84 -2.10 -1.36
CA GLU A 167 4.78 -2.89 -0.71
C GLU A 167 4.00 -3.74 -1.71
N PHE A 168 3.81 -3.24 -2.93
CA PHE A 168 3.18 -4.04 -3.98
C PHE A 168 4.00 -5.26 -4.36
N THR A 169 5.33 -5.14 -4.35
CA THR A 169 6.22 -6.28 -4.60
C THR A 169 6.07 -7.34 -3.51
N HIS A 170 5.94 -6.93 -2.25
CA HIS A 170 5.64 -7.86 -1.15
C HIS A 170 4.33 -8.63 -1.37
N ILE A 171 3.26 -7.95 -1.80
CA ILE A 171 1.97 -8.61 -2.12
C ILE A 171 2.13 -9.67 -3.22
N LEU A 172 2.90 -9.35 -4.26
CA LEU A 172 3.17 -10.30 -5.34
C LEU A 172 3.96 -11.50 -4.81
N ASN A 173 5.03 -11.26 -4.06
CA ASN A 173 5.88 -12.30 -3.48
C ASN A 173 5.11 -13.24 -2.52
N GLN A 174 4.13 -12.72 -1.79
CA GLN A 174 3.26 -13.53 -0.92
C GLN A 174 2.33 -14.46 -1.72
N LYS A 175 1.90 -14.05 -2.91
CA LYS A 175 0.99 -14.85 -3.77
C LYS A 175 1.71 -15.90 -4.59
N ILE A 176 2.85 -15.53 -5.15
CA ILE A 176 3.74 -16.45 -5.88
C ILE A 176 5.14 -16.18 -5.36
N PRO A 177 5.72 -17.06 -4.52
CA PRO A 177 7.06 -16.87 -4.00
C PRO A 177 8.11 -16.71 -5.11
N TYR A 178 9.09 -15.83 -4.91
CA TYR A 178 10.27 -15.75 -5.75
C TYR A 178 11.28 -16.85 -5.36
N ASP A 179 12.30 -17.05 -6.20
CA ASP A 179 13.34 -18.05 -5.95
C ASP A 179 14.21 -17.66 -4.74
N GLU A 180 14.18 -18.48 -3.69
CA GLU A 180 14.94 -18.30 -2.45
C GLU A 180 16.45 -18.16 -2.69
N ASN A 181 16.97 -18.63 -3.84
CA ASN A 181 18.37 -18.42 -4.22
C ASN A 181 18.78 -16.94 -4.29
N PHE A 182 17.82 -16.03 -4.39
CA PHE A 182 18.07 -14.58 -4.35
C PHE A 182 18.86 -14.18 -3.09
N GLN A 183 18.54 -14.77 -1.94
CA GLN A 183 19.20 -14.43 -0.68
C GLN A 183 20.70 -14.77 -0.68
N HIS A 184 21.09 -15.82 -1.43
CA HIS A 184 22.47 -16.27 -1.51
C HIS A 184 23.36 -15.32 -2.31
N ILE A 185 22.78 -14.42 -3.12
CA ILE A 185 23.54 -13.39 -3.81
C ILE A 185 24.25 -12.49 -2.77
N SER A 186 23.56 -12.07 -1.70
CA SER A 186 24.13 -11.18 -0.68
C SER A 186 24.35 -11.83 0.68
N GLU A 187 24.54 -13.15 0.68
CA GLU A 187 24.81 -13.91 1.91
C GLU A 187 26.00 -13.33 2.69
N GLY A 188 25.83 -13.21 4.01
CA GLY A 188 26.82 -12.60 4.90
C GLY A 188 26.93 -11.06 4.84
N ASN A 189 26.21 -10.39 3.93
CA ASN A 189 26.23 -8.92 3.82
C ASN A 189 24.98 -8.22 4.38
N TYR A 190 23.91 -8.95 4.67
CA TYR A 190 22.73 -8.44 5.39
C TYR A 190 23.09 -7.98 6.81
N VAL A 191 22.39 -6.97 7.32
CA VAL A 191 22.59 -6.37 8.65
C VAL A 191 21.27 -6.33 9.42
N SER A 192 21.19 -7.12 10.49
CA SER A 192 20.01 -7.14 11.35
C SER A 192 19.94 -5.86 12.19
N GLY A 193 19.03 -4.95 11.84
CA GLY A 193 18.64 -3.79 12.67
C GLY A 193 19.45 -2.50 12.48
N ASP A 194 20.74 -2.56 12.14
CA ASP A 194 21.60 -1.35 12.01
C ASP A 194 21.64 -0.73 10.61
N TRP A 195 20.72 -1.13 9.73
CA TRP A 195 20.68 -0.67 8.33
C TRP A 195 20.55 0.86 8.23
N TYR A 196 19.79 1.48 9.13
CA TYR A 196 19.52 2.92 9.14
C TYR A 196 20.78 3.77 9.45
N GLN A 197 21.83 3.14 9.99
CA GLN A 197 23.12 3.78 10.24
C GLN A 197 24.07 3.66 9.05
N LYS A 198 23.73 2.87 8.03
CA LYS A 198 24.57 2.66 6.85
C LYS A 198 24.34 3.78 5.83
N ARG A 199 25.45 4.32 5.31
CA ARG A 199 25.40 5.25 4.18
C ARG A 199 25.01 4.51 2.91
N THR A 200 24.20 5.13 2.04
CA THR A 200 23.84 4.57 0.73
C THR A 200 25.05 4.10 -0.07
N SER A 201 26.13 4.88 -0.11
CA SER A 201 27.34 4.48 -0.83
C SER A 201 28.02 3.22 -0.27
N ALA A 202 27.88 2.95 1.03
CA ALA A 202 28.38 1.71 1.62
C ALA A 202 27.48 0.52 1.29
N ALA A 203 26.16 0.71 1.27
CA ALA A 203 25.19 -0.30 0.84
C ALA A 203 25.40 -0.69 -0.63
N ASN A 204 25.52 0.30 -1.52
CA ASN A 204 25.77 0.08 -2.95
C ASN A 204 27.05 -0.73 -3.19
N LYS A 205 28.14 -0.41 -2.51
CA LYS A 205 29.42 -1.15 -2.62
C LYS A 205 29.32 -2.61 -2.14
N LYS A 206 28.33 -2.93 -1.31
CA LYS A 206 28.01 -4.28 -0.83
C LYS A 206 26.93 -4.99 -1.66
N GLY A 207 26.44 -4.37 -2.73
CA GLY A 207 25.47 -5.00 -3.62
C GLY A 207 24.00 -4.72 -3.29
N PHE A 208 23.70 -3.67 -2.53
CA PHE A 208 22.33 -3.27 -2.17
C PHE A 208 21.99 -1.92 -2.77
N VAL A 209 20.77 -1.75 -3.29
CA VAL A 209 20.33 -0.49 -3.92
C VAL A 209 20.03 0.62 -2.92
N THR A 210 19.72 0.26 -1.68
CA THR A 210 19.51 1.18 -0.55
C THR A 210 20.10 0.59 0.73
N PRO A 211 20.30 1.40 1.79
CA PRO A 211 20.57 0.87 3.11
C PRO A 211 19.47 -0.09 3.61
N TYR A 212 18.19 0.20 3.34
CA TYR A 212 17.08 -0.63 3.82
C TYR A 212 17.06 -2.02 3.21
N ALA A 213 17.46 -2.16 1.94
CA ALA A 213 17.68 -3.46 1.28
C ALA A 213 18.70 -4.35 2.01
N MET A 214 19.53 -3.80 2.91
CA MET A 214 20.46 -4.60 3.72
C MET A 214 19.76 -5.30 4.90
N SER A 215 18.52 -4.97 5.22
CA SER A 215 17.84 -5.47 6.42
C SER A 215 17.61 -6.98 6.35
N GLU A 216 16.97 -7.45 5.28
CA GLU A 216 16.67 -8.86 5.04
C GLU A 216 16.37 -9.14 3.55
N PRO A 217 16.41 -10.41 3.11
CA PRO A 217 16.24 -10.75 1.70
C PRO A 217 14.89 -10.34 1.08
N LEU A 218 13.80 -10.39 1.86
CA LEU A 218 12.47 -9.98 1.38
C LEU A 218 12.44 -8.49 1.04
N GLU A 219 13.00 -7.65 1.91
CA GLU A 219 13.11 -6.20 1.72
C GLU A 219 14.05 -5.85 0.57
N ASP A 220 15.17 -6.56 0.45
CA ASP A 220 16.11 -6.41 -0.67
C ASP A 220 15.43 -6.66 -2.02
N PHE A 221 14.60 -7.70 -2.12
CA PHE A 221 13.86 -8.00 -3.35
C PHE A 221 12.87 -6.88 -3.71
N ALA A 222 12.09 -6.42 -2.72
CA ALA A 222 11.12 -5.34 -2.91
C ALA A 222 11.79 -4.00 -3.27
N GLU A 223 12.89 -3.67 -2.60
CA GLU A 223 13.72 -2.50 -2.88
C GLU A 223 14.34 -2.54 -4.27
N MET A 224 14.84 -3.70 -4.70
CA MET A 224 15.38 -3.88 -6.05
C MET A 224 14.37 -3.51 -7.12
N LEU A 225 13.12 -4.00 -7.02
CA LEU A 225 12.07 -3.64 -7.98
C LEU A 225 11.74 -2.15 -7.88
N SER A 226 11.44 -1.68 -6.66
CA SER A 226 10.97 -0.31 -6.44
C SER A 226 11.98 0.72 -6.92
N VAL A 227 13.25 0.61 -6.52
CA VAL A 227 14.31 1.52 -6.94
C VAL A 227 14.52 1.44 -8.44
N TYR A 228 14.51 0.24 -9.03
CA TYR A 228 14.72 0.08 -10.46
C TYR A 228 13.64 0.80 -11.28
N VAL A 229 12.35 0.60 -10.97
CA VAL A 229 11.27 1.15 -11.79
C VAL A 229 11.05 2.66 -11.58
N THR A 230 11.44 3.19 -10.42
CA THR A 230 11.21 4.60 -10.07
C THR A 230 12.41 5.51 -10.32
N THR A 231 13.63 4.98 -10.41
CA THR A 231 14.84 5.80 -10.59
C THR A 231 15.03 6.18 -12.05
N SER A 232 15.48 7.41 -12.34
CA SER A 232 15.87 7.81 -13.70
C SER A 232 17.05 6.99 -14.24
N PRO A 233 17.28 6.92 -15.57
CA PRO A 233 18.42 6.19 -16.12
C PRO A 233 19.77 6.68 -15.57
N SER A 234 19.94 7.99 -15.43
CA SER A 234 21.15 8.59 -14.85
C SER A 234 21.28 8.31 -13.35
N GLY A 235 20.18 8.28 -12.60
CA GLY A 235 20.17 7.91 -11.19
C GLY A 235 20.57 6.45 -10.98
N TRP A 236 20.07 5.55 -11.83
CA TRP A 236 20.45 4.14 -11.79
C TRP A 236 21.92 3.93 -12.14
N GLN A 237 22.41 4.61 -13.19
CA GLN A 237 23.83 4.57 -13.53
C GLN A 237 24.70 5.04 -12.34
N LYS A 238 24.29 6.10 -11.63
CA LYS A 238 25.00 6.56 -10.43
C LYS A 238 25.03 5.51 -9.31
N ILE A 239 23.96 4.73 -9.13
CA ILE A 239 23.93 3.60 -8.18
C ILE A 239 24.99 2.57 -8.59
N MET A 240 24.99 2.17 -9.86
CA MET A 240 25.93 1.18 -10.41
C MET A 240 27.40 1.66 -10.33
N ASP A 241 27.66 2.92 -10.66
CA ASP A 241 28.99 3.54 -10.56
C ASP A 241 29.48 3.58 -9.11
N THR A 242 28.58 3.91 -8.17
CA THR A 242 28.89 3.92 -6.74
C THR A 242 29.17 2.52 -6.22
N ALA A 243 28.43 1.52 -6.71
CA ALA A 243 28.62 0.11 -6.36
C ALA A 243 29.97 -0.42 -6.85
N GLY A 244 30.45 0.08 -8.00
CA GLY A 244 31.75 -0.26 -8.56
C GLY A 244 31.89 -1.76 -8.89
N THR A 245 33.11 -2.22 -9.10
CA THR A 245 33.38 -3.63 -9.47
C THR A 245 33.04 -4.63 -8.37
N THR A 246 32.90 -4.19 -7.11
CA THR A 246 32.56 -5.07 -5.98
C THR A 246 31.06 -5.25 -5.81
N GLY A 247 30.27 -4.18 -5.90
CA GLY A 247 28.82 -4.23 -5.64
C GLY A 247 27.98 -4.38 -6.90
N ALA A 248 28.40 -3.82 -8.04
CA ALA A 248 27.61 -3.82 -9.27
C ALA A 248 27.25 -5.24 -9.77
N PRO A 249 28.15 -6.25 -9.71
CA PRO A 249 27.78 -7.62 -10.10
C PRO A 249 26.64 -8.21 -9.27
N PHE A 250 26.57 -7.90 -7.97
CA PHE A 250 25.51 -8.36 -7.07
C PHE A 250 24.19 -7.67 -7.39
N ILE A 251 24.19 -6.35 -7.59
CA ILE A 251 22.99 -5.59 -7.97
C ILE A 251 22.45 -6.11 -9.32
N GLN A 252 23.34 -6.37 -10.28
CA GLN A 252 22.94 -6.90 -11.58
C GLN A 252 22.34 -8.30 -11.47
N ALA A 253 22.97 -9.21 -10.74
CA ALA A 253 22.45 -10.56 -10.53
C ALA A 253 21.06 -10.54 -9.86
N LYS A 254 20.86 -9.68 -8.86
CA LYS A 254 19.55 -9.46 -8.23
C LYS A 254 18.52 -8.94 -9.21
N LEU A 255 18.88 -7.92 -10.01
CA LEU A 255 17.98 -7.35 -11.00
C LEU A 255 17.55 -8.40 -12.05
N ASP A 256 18.47 -9.26 -12.47
CA ASP A 256 18.18 -10.33 -13.42
C ASP A 256 17.20 -11.36 -12.84
N MET A 257 17.34 -11.71 -11.56
CA MET A 257 16.36 -12.56 -10.85
C MET A 257 14.99 -11.90 -10.72
N VAL A 258 14.94 -10.61 -10.33
CA VAL A 258 13.67 -9.85 -10.24
C VAL A 258 13.00 -9.78 -11.62
N ARG A 259 13.76 -9.47 -12.68
CA ARG A 259 13.27 -9.44 -14.07
C ARG A 259 12.68 -10.78 -14.48
N ALA A 260 13.41 -11.87 -14.25
CA ALA A 260 12.96 -13.21 -14.60
C ALA A 260 11.70 -13.61 -13.82
N TYR A 261 11.66 -13.35 -12.51
CA TYR A 261 10.50 -13.63 -11.68
C TYR A 261 9.25 -12.87 -12.13
N MET A 262 9.34 -11.55 -12.29
CA MET A 262 8.20 -10.72 -12.70
C MET A 262 7.67 -11.13 -14.07
N LYS A 263 8.55 -11.44 -15.01
CA LYS A 263 8.16 -11.89 -16.35
C LYS A 263 7.52 -13.29 -16.32
N ASN A 264 8.11 -14.24 -15.60
CA ASN A 264 7.67 -15.63 -15.62
C ASN A 264 6.38 -15.84 -14.84
N SER A 265 6.32 -15.29 -13.62
CA SER A 265 5.20 -15.44 -12.68
C SER A 265 4.03 -14.52 -13.01
N TRP A 266 4.32 -13.28 -13.41
CA TRP A 266 3.31 -12.23 -13.51
C TRP A 266 3.08 -11.71 -14.93
N LYS A 267 3.86 -12.16 -15.92
CA LYS A 267 3.85 -11.64 -17.29
C LYS A 267 4.11 -10.13 -17.36
N LEU A 268 4.81 -9.61 -16.36
CA LEU A 268 5.14 -8.20 -16.24
C LEU A 268 6.61 -7.99 -16.62
N ASP A 269 6.86 -7.19 -17.64
CA ASP A 269 8.21 -6.77 -18.02
C ASP A 269 8.59 -5.50 -17.23
N ILE A 270 9.57 -5.63 -16.33
CA ILE A 270 9.96 -4.51 -15.45
C ILE A 270 10.71 -3.40 -16.20
N ASP A 271 11.32 -3.70 -17.35
CA ASP A 271 12.01 -2.70 -18.15
C ASP A 271 10.97 -1.85 -18.89
N GLU A 272 9.91 -2.47 -19.42
CA GLU A 272 8.75 -1.77 -19.99
C GLU A 272 7.99 -0.97 -18.93
N LEU A 273 7.71 -1.56 -17.76
CA LEU A 273 7.09 -0.85 -16.64
C LEU A 273 7.90 0.38 -16.25
N ARG A 274 9.22 0.26 -16.14
CA ARG A 274 10.12 1.38 -15.86
C ARG A 274 9.98 2.48 -16.92
N SER A 275 9.98 2.13 -18.20
CA SER A 275 9.77 3.10 -19.28
C SER A 275 8.43 3.84 -19.14
N ILE A 276 7.35 3.12 -18.84
CA ILE A 276 6.01 3.69 -18.65
C ILE A 276 5.95 4.61 -17.43
N VAL A 277 6.47 4.16 -16.28
CA VAL A 277 6.52 4.95 -15.04
C VAL A 277 7.29 6.25 -15.27
N LEU A 278 8.48 6.18 -15.88
CA LEU A 278 9.30 7.37 -16.12
C LEU A 278 8.70 8.31 -17.18
N ARG A 279 8.01 7.78 -18.19
CA ARG A 279 7.24 8.59 -19.14
C ARG A 279 6.13 9.35 -18.41
N ARG A 280 5.31 8.65 -17.63
CA ARG A 280 4.22 9.25 -16.84
C ARG A 280 4.77 10.26 -15.82
N ALA A 281 5.88 9.95 -15.16
CA ALA A 281 6.57 10.88 -14.28
C ALA A 281 6.95 12.19 -14.98
N SER A 282 7.42 12.13 -16.23
CA SER A 282 7.74 13.33 -17.02
C SER A 282 6.51 14.17 -17.40
N GLU A 283 5.33 13.55 -17.42
CA GLU A 283 4.04 14.15 -17.77
C GLU A 283 3.28 14.69 -16.54
N ILE A 284 3.81 14.52 -15.31
CA ILE A 284 3.11 14.87 -14.05
C ILE A 284 2.67 16.35 -14.02
N ASN A 285 3.45 17.24 -14.63
CA ASN A 285 3.18 18.69 -14.71
C ASN A 285 2.01 19.03 -15.64
N HIS A 286 1.56 18.09 -16.48
CA HIS A 286 0.43 18.26 -17.39
C HIS A 286 -0.90 17.75 -16.81
N LEU A 287 -0.87 17.16 -15.60
CA LEU A 287 -2.07 16.72 -14.92
C LEU A 287 -2.87 17.91 -14.40
N ASP A 288 -4.17 17.93 -14.69
CA ASP A 288 -5.08 18.86 -14.05
C ASP A 288 -5.49 18.32 -12.68
N LEU A 289 -4.74 18.70 -11.66
CA LEU A 289 -4.97 18.27 -10.28
C LEU A 289 -6.18 18.97 -9.62
N ASN A 290 -6.76 20.00 -10.27
CA ASN A 290 -7.88 20.75 -9.72
C ASN A 290 -9.23 20.30 -10.29
N GLN A 291 -9.25 19.28 -11.17
CA GLN A 291 -10.46 18.72 -11.75
C GLN A 291 -10.54 17.21 -11.59
N LEU A 292 -11.68 16.75 -11.07
CA LEU A 292 -12.05 15.34 -11.00
C LEU A 292 -12.68 14.94 -12.34
N LYS A 293 -11.91 14.25 -13.19
CA LYS A 293 -12.35 13.75 -14.51
C LYS A 293 -12.93 12.35 -14.43
#